data_AF-A0A9P7RMC6-F1
#
_entry.id   AF-A0A9P7RMC6-F1
#
_cell.length_a   1.000
_cell.length_b   1.000
_cell.length_c   1.000
_cell.angle_alpha   90.00
_cell.angle_beta   90.00
_cell.angle_gamma   90.00
#
_symmetry.space_group_name_H-M   'P 1'
#
loop_
_entity.id
_entity.type
_entity.pdbx_description
1 polymer ?
#
loop_
_entity_poly.entity_id
_entity_poly.type
_entity_poly.pdbx_seq_one_letter_code
_entity_poly.pdbx_strand_id
1 'polypeptide(L)'
;MAVETQFKWQRMVYNCYKGWYASNGINSKFPVVIDGDKLVNETREQMEKLCEMLGLDVSNTRYSWDATKSFPNIAYEYFGGTIGRSTGVIRKEESVDAPVLDDEMKKWAEEWDDETASLMRRYTEKAMPDFQFLLARSI
;
A
#
# COMPACT_ATOMS: atom_id res chain seq x y z
N MET A 1 -11.43 -22.47 -2.04
CA MET A 1 -10.55 -21.98 -0.96
C MET A 1 -10.22 -20.54 -1.30
N ALA A 2 -10.98 -19.58 -0.78
CA ALA A 2 -10.74 -18.17 -1.06
C ALA A 2 -9.56 -17.72 -0.18
N VAL A 3 -8.53 -17.16 -0.80
CA VAL A 3 -7.51 -16.40 -0.05
C VAL A 3 -8.22 -15.15 0.44
N GLU A 4 -8.76 -15.20 1.66
CA GLU A 4 -9.36 -14.02 2.28
C GLU A 4 -8.27 -12.96 2.45
N THR A 5 -8.43 -11.80 1.80
CA THR A 5 -7.52 -10.65 1.87
C THR A 5 -7.62 -10.01 3.26
N GLN A 6 -7.06 -10.66 4.27
CA GLN A 6 -7.01 -10.16 5.64
C GLN A 6 -5.69 -9.44 5.89
N PHE A 7 -5.75 -8.28 6.57
CA PHE A 7 -4.56 -7.58 7.09
C PHE A 7 -3.98 -8.21 8.36
N LYS A 8 -4.60 -9.29 8.85
CA LYS A 8 -4.20 -10.04 10.04
C LYS A 8 -2.74 -10.48 9.99
N TRP A 9 -2.28 -11.00 8.86
CA TRP A 9 -0.92 -11.52 8.71
C TRP A 9 0.12 -10.39 8.78
N GLN A 10 -0.15 -9.27 8.13
CA GLN A 10 0.67 -8.07 8.16
C GLN A 10 0.76 -7.53 9.59
N ARG A 11 -0.37 -7.48 10.32
CA ARG A 11 -0.38 -7.12 11.74
C ARG A 11 0.41 -8.10 12.61
N MET A 12 0.31 -9.41 12.36
CA MET A 12 1.08 -10.42 13.08
C MET A 12 2.59 -10.23 12.86
N VAL A 13 3.03 -9.98 11.63
CA VAL A 13 4.43 -9.70 11.30
C VAL A 13 4.89 -8.42 11.99
N TYR A 14 4.10 -7.34 11.92
CA TYR A 14 4.37 -6.08 12.61
C TYR A 14 4.56 -6.30 14.12
N ASN A 15 3.62 -6.98 14.78
CA ASN A 15 3.67 -7.23 16.22
C ASN A 15 4.85 -8.13 16.61
N CYS A 16 5.15 -9.16 15.80
CA CYS A 16 6.25 -10.07 16.03
C CYS A 16 7.58 -9.31 16.09
N TYR A 17 7.90 -8.54 15.04
CA TYR A 17 9.15 -7.78 15.00
C TYR A 17 9.17 -6.66 16.04
N LYS A 18 8.06 -5.96 16.25
CA LYS A 18 7.97 -4.93 17.30
C LYS A 18 8.26 -5.52 18.69
N GLY A 19 7.69 -6.67 19.02
CA GLY A 19 7.92 -7.37 20.28
C GLY A 19 9.34 -7.92 20.40
N TRP A 20 9.91 -8.41 19.29
CA TRP A 20 11.30 -8.88 19.24
C TRP A 20 12.29 -7.73 19.50
N TYR A 21 12.14 -6.60 18.82
CA TYR A 21 13.01 -5.43 19.04
C TYR A 21 12.93 -4.92 20.48
N ALA A 22 11.72 -4.77 21.02
CA ALA A 22 11.51 -4.35 22.40
C ALA A 22 12.18 -5.29 23.41
N SER A 23 12.05 -6.61 23.21
CA SER A 23 12.68 -7.62 24.07
C SER A 23 14.21 -7.61 24.01
N ASN A 24 14.79 -7.09 22.94
CA ASN A 24 16.23 -6.94 22.76
C ASN A 24 16.74 -5.54 23.12
N GLY A 25 15.92 -4.70 23.76
CA GLY A 25 16.29 -3.33 24.15
C GLY A 25 16.46 -2.36 22.97
N ILE A 26 15.99 -2.73 21.78
CA ILE A 26 16.08 -1.92 20.57
C ILE A 26 14.78 -1.12 20.44
N ASN A 27 14.81 0.14 20.89
CA ASN A 27 13.66 1.04 20.85
C ASN A 27 13.70 2.03 19.66
N SER A 28 14.67 1.89 18.75
CA SER A 28 14.88 2.80 17.61
C SER A 28 14.64 2.15 16.25
N LYS A 29 14.45 0.82 16.19
CA LYS A 29 14.16 0.09 14.95
C LYS A 29 12.81 -0.59 15.08
N PHE A 30 11.87 -0.18 14.24
CA PHE A 30 10.53 -0.77 14.21
C PHE A 30 10.18 -1.14 12.77
N PRO A 31 9.29 -2.12 12.58
CA PRO A 31 8.64 -2.28 11.29
C PRO A 31 7.98 -0.97 10.87
N VAL A 32 8.34 -0.48 9.69
CA VAL A 32 7.73 0.71 9.11
C VAL A 32 6.49 0.27 8.33
N VAL A 33 5.35 0.88 8.64
CA VAL A 33 4.14 0.73 7.83
C VAL A 33 4.09 1.92 6.89
N ILE A 34 3.93 1.66 5.59
CA ILE A 34 3.82 2.70 4.56
C ILE A 34 2.40 2.64 4.03
N ASP A 35 1.71 3.77 4.08
CA ASP A 35 0.41 3.92 3.43
C ASP A 35 0.60 4.08 1.93
N GLY A 36 -0.07 3.24 1.14
CA GLY A 36 0.07 3.24 -0.32
C GLY A 36 -0.44 4.52 -0.97
N ASP A 37 -1.54 5.08 -0.45
CA ASP A 37 -2.16 6.27 -1.02
C ASP A 37 -1.33 7.51 -0.68
N LYS A 38 -0.85 7.63 0.57
CA LYS A 38 0.12 8.68 0.92
C LYS A 38 1.42 8.52 0.14
N LEU A 39 1.92 7.31 -0.08
CA LEU A 39 3.16 7.11 -0.85
C LEU A 39 3.05 7.66 -2.28
N VAL A 40 1.87 7.53 -2.90
CA VAL A 40 1.64 8.04 -4.26
C VAL A 40 1.32 9.54 -4.26
N ASN A 41 0.47 9.99 -3.34
CA ASN A 41 -0.02 11.36 -3.32
C ASN A 41 0.94 12.35 -2.64
N GLU A 42 1.65 11.90 -1.62
CA GLU A 42 2.62 12.64 -0.80
C GLU A 42 4.05 12.09 -0.98
N THR A 43 4.38 11.55 -2.16
CA THR A 43 5.63 10.78 -2.40
C THR A 43 6.87 11.40 -1.80
N ARG A 44 7.07 12.71 -1.98
CA ARG A 44 8.29 13.37 -1.51
C ARG A 44 8.39 13.35 0.02
N GLU A 45 7.30 13.70 0.70
CA GLU A 45 7.24 13.69 2.17
C GLU A 45 7.41 12.27 2.72
N GLN A 46 6.75 11.29 2.11
CA GLN A 46 6.83 9.90 2.54
C GLN A 46 8.24 9.31 2.37
N MET A 47 8.89 9.61 1.24
CA MET A 47 10.27 9.19 1.00
C MET A 47 11.26 9.90 1.92
N GLU A 48 11.07 11.18 2.22
CA GLU A 48 11.87 11.92 3.19
C GLU A 48 11.81 11.28 4.59
N LYS A 49 10.60 11.03 5.10
CA LYS A 49 10.38 10.33 6.38
C LYS A 49 11.05 8.97 6.39
N LEU A 50 10.85 8.17 5.34
CA LEU A 50 11.42 6.83 5.24
C LEU A 50 12.96 6.87 5.20
N CYS A 51 13.55 7.77 4.41
CA CYS A 51 15.00 7.94 4.34
C CYS A 51 15.58 8.35 5.70
N GLU A 52 14.96 9.31 6.39
CA GLU A 52 15.38 9.72 7.74
C GLU A 52 15.33 8.54 8.73
N MET A 53 14.23 7.78 8.75
CA MET A 53 14.07 6.60 9.61
C MET A 53 15.14 5.52 9.35
N LEU A 54 15.59 5.38 8.11
CA LEU A 54 16.58 4.37 7.69
C LEU A 54 18.02 4.89 7.74
N GLY A 55 18.24 6.18 8.00
CA GLY A 55 19.56 6.81 7.93
C GLY A 55 20.11 6.89 6.50
N LEU A 56 19.23 7.04 5.50
CA LEU A 56 19.57 7.19 4.09
C LEU A 56 19.62 8.66 3.69
N ASP A 57 20.53 9.00 2.77
CA ASP A 57 20.65 10.34 2.23
C ASP A 57 19.50 10.64 1.24
N VAL A 58 18.58 11.49 1.68
CA VAL A 58 17.41 11.98 0.91
C VAL A 58 17.81 12.61 -0.42
N SER A 59 18.99 13.23 -0.52
CA SER A 59 19.42 13.93 -1.74
C SER A 59 19.63 12.98 -2.92
N ASN A 60 19.78 11.69 -2.66
CA ASN A 60 19.91 10.65 -3.69
C ASN A 60 18.55 10.12 -4.18
N THR A 61 17.42 10.53 -3.60
CA THR A 61 16.09 10.10 -4.04
C THR A 61 15.72 10.74 -5.38
N ARG A 62 15.35 9.91 -6.36
CA ARG A 62 14.91 10.36 -7.69
C ARG A 62 13.40 10.22 -7.84
N TYR A 63 12.76 11.27 -8.33
CA TYR A 63 11.31 11.32 -8.59
C TYR A 63 10.97 11.37 -10.08
N SER A 64 12.00 11.40 -10.92
CA SER A 64 11.89 11.34 -12.37
C SER A 64 12.96 10.42 -12.93
N TRP A 65 12.65 9.77 -14.05
CA TRP A 65 13.54 8.85 -14.74
C TRP A 65 13.21 8.81 -16.24
N ASP A 66 14.10 8.21 -17.02
CA ASP A 66 13.91 8.06 -18.45
C ASP A 66 12.99 6.86 -18.76
N ALA A 67 12.05 7.09 -19.68
CA ALA A 67 11.17 6.04 -20.16
C ALA A 67 11.94 4.99 -20.99
N THR A 68 11.64 3.73 -20.74
CA THR A 68 12.08 2.59 -21.53
C THR A 68 11.34 2.58 -22.87
N LYS A 69 12.11 2.53 -23.96
CA LYS A 69 11.60 2.55 -25.34
C LYS A 69 11.47 1.17 -25.99
N SER A 70 12.09 0.15 -25.39
CA SER A 70 12.10 -1.21 -25.92
C SER A 70 12.00 -2.22 -24.79
N PHE A 71 11.17 -3.24 -24.98
CA PHE A 71 10.93 -4.29 -24.01
C PHE A 71 11.54 -5.61 -24.49
N PRO A 72 12.06 -6.47 -23.58
CA PRO A 72 12.69 -7.73 -23.95
C PRO A 72 11.78 -8.68 -24.76
N ASN A 73 10.47 -8.65 -24.48
CA ASN A 73 9.45 -9.36 -25.25
C ASN A 73 8.07 -8.74 -25.01
N ILE A 74 7.08 -9.21 -25.77
CA ILE A 74 5.70 -8.73 -25.67
C ILE A 74 5.11 -8.92 -24.27
N ALA A 75 5.44 -10.00 -23.56
CA ALA A 75 4.89 -10.24 -22.23
C ALA A 75 5.41 -9.20 -21.23
N TYR A 76 6.71 -8.87 -21.27
CA TYR A 76 7.27 -7.78 -20.48
C TYR A 76 6.65 -6.43 -20.82
N GLU A 77 6.36 -6.17 -22.09
CA GLU A 77 5.66 -4.95 -22.48
C GLU A 77 4.22 -4.91 -21.94
N TYR A 78 3.49 -6.02 -21.99
CA TYR A 78 2.12 -6.08 -21.50
C TYR A 78 2.04 -5.89 -19.97
N PHE A 79 2.92 -6.55 -19.20
CA PHE A 79 2.86 -6.47 -17.74
C PHE A 79 3.63 -5.28 -17.16
N GLY A 80 4.73 -4.87 -17.79
CA GLY A 80 5.63 -3.83 -17.29
C GLY A 80 5.59 -2.53 -18.08
N GLY A 81 4.86 -2.46 -19.18
CA GLY A 81 4.93 -1.33 -20.13
C GLY A 81 4.56 0.01 -19.52
N THR A 82 3.56 0.06 -18.64
CA THR A 82 3.15 1.30 -17.95
C THR A 82 4.28 1.83 -17.07
N ILE A 83 4.90 0.98 -16.26
CA ILE A 83 6.04 1.36 -15.41
C ILE A 83 7.25 1.70 -16.28
N GLY A 84 7.54 0.87 -17.29
CA GLY A 84 8.66 1.08 -18.19
C GLY A 84 8.58 2.39 -18.96
N ARG A 85 7.39 2.79 -19.42
CA ARG A 85 7.19 4.05 -20.16
C ARG A 85 6.98 5.27 -19.26
N SER A 86 6.88 5.09 -17.94
CA SER A 86 6.75 6.21 -17.01
C SER A 86 8.02 7.04 -16.96
N THR A 87 7.87 8.31 -16.61
CA THR A 87 8.99 9.24 -16.39
C THR A 87 9.05 9.75 -14.95
N GLY A 88 8.22 9.19 -14.08
CA GLY A 88 8.01 9.62 -12.70
C GLY A 88 6.85 8.87 -12.06
N VAL A 89 6.49 9.26 -10.82
CA VAL A 89 5.37 8.64 -10.11
C VAL A 89 4.05 8.92 -10.82
N ILE A 90 3.33 7.85 -11.18
CA ILE A 90 2.01 7.93 -11.78
C ILE A 90 0.99 8.09 -10.66
N ARG A 91 0.33 9.25 -10.60
CA ARG A 91 -0.76 9.52 -9.64
C ARG A 91 -2.10 9.25 -10.30
N LYS A 92 -3.04 8.69 -9.54
CA LYS A 92 -4.46 8.65 -9.90
C LYS A 92 -5.21 9.64 -9.01
N GLU A 93 -6.26 10.24 -9.53
CA GLU A 93 -7.09 11.22 -8.81
C GLU A 93 -8.02 10.59 -7.76
N GLU A 94 -8.11 9.25 -7.70
CA GLU A 94 -9.02 8.56 -6.79
C GLU A 94 -8.59 8.75 -5.31
N SER A 95 -9.59 9.03 -4.48
CA SER A 95 -9.50 9.67 -3.17
C SER A 95 -8.59 8.96 -2.16
N VAL A 96 -7.90 9.79 -1.36
CA VAL A 96 -7.03 9.43 -0.21
C VAL A 96 -7.84 9.02 1.04
N ASP A 97 -9.17 9.17 1.00
CA ASP A 97 -10.02 8.91 2.15
C ASP A 97 -10.41 7.44 2.26
N ALA A 98 -10.53 6.96 3.51
CA ALA A 98 -11.03 5.63 3.78
C ALA A 98 -12.41 5.44 3.14
N PRO A 99 -12.64 4.34 2.41
CA PRO A 99 -13.88 4.12 1.70
C PRO A 99 -15.07 4.09 2.67
N VAL A 100 -16.15 4.78 2.31
CA VAL A 100 -17.44 4.62 2.99
C VAL A 100 -18.06 3.31 2.49
N LEU A 101 -18.05 2.28 3.36
CA LEU A 101 -18.45 0.92 2.98
C LEU A 101 -19.84 0.82 2.34
N ASP A 102 -20.79 1.65 2.79
CA ASP A 102 -22.14 1.64 2.23
C ASP A 102 -22.17 2.23 0.80
N ASP A 103 -21.26 3.13 0.45
CA ASP A 103 -21.14 3.65 -0.91
C ASP A 103 -20.35 2.70 -1.82
N GLU A 104 -19.30 2.07 -1.30
CA GLU A 104 -18.56 1.03 -2.02
C GLU A 104 -19.44 -0.20 -2.30
N MET A 105 -20.32 -0.57 -1.37
CA MET A 105 -21.25 -1.68 -1.58
C MET A 105 -22.17 -1.44 -2.79
N LYS A 106 -22.65 -0.20 -2.98
CA LYS A 106 -23.49 0.14 -4.15
C LYS A 106 -22.70 -0.03 -5.44
N LYS A 107 -21.45 0.47 -5.48
CA LYS A 107 -20.57 0.32 -6.64
C LYS A 107 -20.28 -1.15 -6.96
N TRP A 108 -19.98 -1.96 -5.94
CA TRP A 108 -19.72 -3.39 -6.14
C TRP A 108 -20.97 -4.15 -6.63
N ALA A 109 -22.16 -3.77 -6.15
CA ALA A 109 -23.41 -4.38 -6.61
C ALA A 109 -23.73 -4.02 -8.07
N GLU A 110 -23.46 -2.76 -8.46
CA GLU A 110 -23.59 -2.30 -9.85
C GLU A 110 -22.59 -2.98 -10.78
N GLU A 111 -21.34 -3.16 -10.33
CA GLU A 111 -20.28 -3.73 -11.15
C GLU A 111 -20.41 -5.25 -11.29
N TRP A 112 -20.77 -5.96 -10.20
CA TRP A 112 -20.72 -7.43 -10.12
C TRP A 112 -22.11 -8.03 -9.90
N ASP A 113 -22.59 -8.09 -8.65
CA ASP A 113 -23.97 -8.42 -8.24
C ASP A 113 -24.14 -8.24 -6.71
N ASP A 114 -25.39 -8.30 -6.22
CA ASP A 114 -25.72 -8.10 -4.80
C ASP A 114 -25.10 -9.15 -3.87
N GLU A 115 -25.02 -10.41 -4.33
CA GLU A 115 -24.46 -11.51 -3.54
C GLU A 115 -22.96 -11.31 -3.33
N THR A 116 -22.25 -10.97 -4.41
CA THR A 116 -20.82 -10.73 -4.40
C THR A 116 -20.49 -9.45 -3.64
N ALA A 117 -21.25 -8.37 -3.83
CA ALA A 117 -21.10 -7.13 -3.05
C ALA A 117 -21.25 -7.37 -1.55
N SER A 118 -22.25 -8.18 -1.15
CA SER A 118 -22.47 -8.56 0.24
C SER A 118 -21.30 -9.38 0.81
N LEU A 119 -20.74 -10.30 0.00
CA LEU A 119 -19.58 -11.09 0.38
C LEU A 119 -18.32 -10.23 0.54
N MET A 120 -18.08 -9.31 -0.39
CA MET A 120 -16.98 -8.34 -0.34
C MET A 120 -17.09 -7.46 0.91
N ARG A 121 -18.28 -6.89 1.19
CA ARG A 121 -18.55 -6.12 2.41
C ARG A 121 -18.17 -6.91 3.66
N ARG A 122 -18.66 -8.14 3.78
CA ARG A 122 -18.37 -9.00 4.95
C ARG A 122 -16.88 -9.22 5.16
N TYR A 123 -16.11 -9.42 4.09
CA TYR A 123 -14.66 -9.59 4.21
C TYR A 123 -13.94 -8.30 4.54
N THR A 124 -14.35 -7.18 3.94
CA THR A 124 -13.78 -5.87 4.23
C THR A 124 -14.04 -5.46 5.68
N GLU A 125 -15.25 -5.65 6.20
CA GLU A 125 -15.59 -5.40 7.61
C GLU A 125 -14.73 -6.25 8.56
N LYS A 126 -14.51 -7.54 8.24
CA LYS A 126 -13.62 -8.40 9.03
C LYS A 126 -12.16 -7.96 9.01
N ALA A 127 -11.69 -7.39 7.90
CA ALA A 127 -10.31 -6.92 7.74
C ALA A 127 -10.07 -5.52 8.35
N MET A 128 -11.14 -4.73 8.52
CA MET A 128 -11.09 -3.33 8.94
C MET A 128 -10.33 -3.09 10.27
N PRO A 129 -10.49 -3.91 11.33
CA PRO A 129 -9.76 -3.67 12.58
C PRO A 129 -8.23 -3.76 12.43
N ASP A 130 -7.76 -4.70 11.60
CA ASP A 130 -6.33 -4.86 11.33
C ASP A 130 -5.81 -3.77 10.38
N PHE A 131 -6.60 -3.39 9.38
CA PHE A 131 -6.32 -2.25 8.51
C PHE A 131 -6.14 -0.95 9.32
N GLN A 132 -7.13 -0.59 10.14
CA GLN A 132 -7.09 0.62 10.97
C GLN A 132 -5.93 0.60 11.97
N PHE A 133 -5.60 -0.59 12.52
CA PHE A 133 -4.42 -0.75 13.38
C PHE A 133 -3.12 -0.39 12.65
N LEU A 134 -2.95 -0.86 11.42
CA LEU A 134 -1.75 -0.60 10.60
C LEU A 134 -1.74 0.85 10.11
N LEU A 135 -2.88 1.36 9.64
CA LEU A 135 -3.05 2.74 9.17
C LEU A 135 -2.72 3.77 10.26
N ALA A 136 -3.16 3.55 11.50
CA ALA A 136 -2.82 4.43 12.63
C ALA A 136 -1.31 4.44 12.98
N ARG A 137 -0.51 3.60 12.33
CA ARG A 137 0.95 3.46 12.51
C ARG A 137 1.71 3.68 11.21
N SER A 138 1.04 4.04 10.12
CA SER A 138 1.70 4.36 8.87
C SER A 138 2.33 5.74 8.94
N ILE A 139 3.44 5.88 8.22
CA ILE A 139 3.88 7.21 7.77
C ILE A 139 2.98 7.67 6.62
#